data_AF-A0A6N2MFV2-F1
#
_entry.id   AF-A0A6N2MFV2-F1
#
_cell.length_a   1.000
_cell.length_b   1.000
_cell.length_c   1.000
_cell.angle_alpha   90.00
_cell.angle_beta   90.00
_cell.angle_gamma   90.00
#
_symmetry.space_group_name_H-M   'P 1'
#
loop_
_entity.id
_entity.type
_entity.pdbx_description
1 polymer ?
#
loop_
_entity_poly.entity_id
_entity_poly.type
_entity_poly.pdbx_seq_one_letter_code
_entity_poly.pdbx_strand_id
1 'polypeptide(L)'
;MLSLAVSKLEHDPMPDLGKLPNLNILRLFARSYLGKEMTCQSKGFPALRVLKLWMLEELEKWTVQEDSMPLLRELEIRCCN
;
A
#
# COMPACT_ATOMS: atom_id res chain seq x y z
N MET A 1 8.80 -9.96 -1.81
CA MET A 1 8.90 -8.51 -2.04
C MET A 1 8.13 -8.19 -3.31
N LEU A 2 7.30 -7.15 -3.33
CA LEU A 2 6.59 -6.68 -4.51
C LEU A 2 6.83 -5.18 -4.69
N SER A 3 7.00 -4.73 -5.93
CA SER A 3 7.14 -3.32 -6.27
C SER A 3 6.35 -3.02 -7.53
N LEU A 4 5.40 -2.09 -7.43
CA LEU A 4 4.60 -1.61 -8.55
C LEU A 4 5.05 -0.19 -8.88
N ALA A 5 5.31 0.06 -10.16
CA ALA A 5 5.72 1.36 -10.67
C ALA A 5 5.04 1.60 -12.01
N VAL A 6 4.46 2.79 -12.21
CA VAL A 6 3.81 3.19 -13.47
C VAL A 6 2.71 2.22 -13.94
N SER A 7 2.16 1.44 -13.01
CA SER A 7 1.12 0.44 -13.26
C SER A 7 -0.25 1.08 -13.52
N LYS A 8 -0.44 2.35 -13.11
CA LYS A 8 -1.65 3.14 -13.34
C LYS A 8 -2.93 2.43 -12.89
N LEU A 9 -2.90 1.78 -11.73
CA LEU A 9 -4.09 1.12 -11.19
C LEU A 9 -5.14 2.17 -10.84
N GLU A 10 -6.37 1.97 -11.32
CA GLU A 10 -7.51 2.84 -11.05
C GLU A 10 -8.33 2.39 -9.84
N HIS A 11 -8.12 1.15 -9.38
CA HIS A 11 -8.77 0.58 -8.21
C HIS A 11 -7.76 0.35 -7.09
N ASP A 12 -8.21 0.49 -5.85
CA ASP A 12 -7.38 0.32 -4.65
C ASP A 12 -6.76 -1.08 -4.64
N PRO A 13 -5.42 -1.21 -4.70
CA PRO A 13 -4.76 -2.50 -4.70
C PRO A 13 -4.67 -3.13 -3.30
N MET A 14 -4.87 -2.37 -2.23
CA MET A 14 -4.61 -2.82 -0.86
C MET A 14 -5.42 -4.07 -0.45
N PRO A 15 -6.72 -4.23 -0.79
CA PRO A 15 -7.47 -5.43 -0.45
C PRO A 15 -6.91 -6.71 -1.06
N ASP A 16 -6.39 -6.66 -2.28
CA ASP A 16 -5.86 -7.84 -2.96
C ASP A 16 -4.41 -8.12 -2.58
N LEU A 17 -3.59 -7.07 -2.48
CA LEU A 17 -2.21 -7.20 -2.00
C LEU A 17 -2.15 -7.67 -0.54
N GLY A 18 -3.13 -7.27 0.27
CA GLY A 18 -3.25 -7.66 1.67
C GLY A 18 -3.48 -9.15 1.88
N LYS A 19 -3.99 -9.88 0.88
CA LYS A 19 -4.22 -11.33 0.95
C LYS A 19 -2.94 -12.15 0.76
N LEU A 20 -1.84 -11.53 0.34
CA LEU A 20 -0.60 -12.24 0.05
C LEU A 20 0.13 -12.61 1.36
N PRO A 21 0.18 -13.90 1.75
CA PRO A 21 0.59 -14.29 3.11
C PRO A 21 2.06 -14.04 3.41
N ASN A 22 2.92 -14.04 2.38
CA ASN A 22 4.37 -13.89 2.51
C ASN A 22 4.88 -12.52 2.04
N LEU A 23 3.97 -11.56 1.81
CA LEU A 23 4.37 -10.24 1.33
C LEU A 23 5.04 -9.44 2.45
N ASN A 24 6.37 -9.48 2.48
CA ASN A 24 7.16 -8.81 3.51
C ASN A 24 7.47 -7.34 3.22
N ILE A 25 7.59 -6.98 1.94
CA ILE A 25 7.95 -5.65 1.48
C ILE A 25 7.04 -5.31 0.31
N LEU A 26 6.33 -4.19 0.42
CA LEU A 26 5.49 -3.62 -0.63
C LEU A 26 5.97 -2.20 -0.96
N ARG A 27 6.08 -1.90 -2.25
CA ARG A 27 6.41 -0.57 -2.75
C ARG A 27 5.43 -0.18 -3.85
N LEU A 28 4.75 0.94 -3.68
CA LEU A 28 3.91 1.57 -4.68
C LEU A 28 4.58 2.88 -5.08
N PHE A 29 5.13 2.92 -6.30
CA PHE A 29 5.93 4.02 -6.82
C PHE A 29 5.30 4.64 -8.06
N ALA A 30 5.57 5.92 -8.31
CA ALA A 30 5.44 6.58 -9.60
C ALA A 30 4.12 6.28 -10.34
N ARG A 31 3.00 6.91 -9.95
CA ARG A 31 1.70 6.70 -10.62
C ARG A 31 1.32 5.22 -10.73
N SER A 32 1.72 4.38 -9.76
CA SER A 32 1.29 2.98 -9.70
C SER A 32 -0.17 2.84 -9.27
N TYR A 33 -0.67 3.84 -8.55
CA TYR A 33 -2.08 4.02 -8.22
C TYR A 33 -2.51 5.44 -8.60
N LEU A 34 -3.68 5.56 -9.22
CA LEU A 34 -4.27 6.84 -9.68
C LEU A 34 -5.55 7.21 -8.93
N GLY A 35 -5.99 6.40 -7.98
CA GLY A 35 -7.17 6.72 -7.18
C GLY A 35 -6.83 7.59 -5.96
N LYS A 36 -7.88 8.16 -5.37
CA LYS A 36 -7.79 9.12 -4.28
C LYS A 36 -7.76 8.52 -2.89
N GLU A 37 -8.34 7.33 -2.75
CA GLU A 37 -8.45 6.66 -1.46
C GLU A 37 -7.89 5.25 -1.51
N MET A 38 -7.18 4.83 -0.46
CA MET A 38 -6.83 3.42 -0.24
C MET A 38 -7.24 2.98 1.15
N THR A 39 -7.60 1.71 1.30
CA THR A 39 -7.97 1.10 2.57
C THR A 39 -7.27 -0.24 2.76
N CYS A 40 -6.44 -0.35 3.79
CA CYS A 40 -5.97 -1.63 4.29
C CYS A 40 -7.05 -2.25 5.18
N GLN A 41 -7.53 -3.44 4.80
CA GLN A 41 -8.54 -4.18 5.55
C GLN A 41 -7.94 -4.84 6.80
N SER A 42 -8.77 -4.98 7.84
CA SER A 42 -8.38 -5.70 9.06
C SER A 42 -7.89 -7.12 8.73
N LYS A 43 -6.83 -7.55 9.42
CA LYS A 43 -6.12 -8.81 9.15
C LYS A 43 -5.49 -8.92 7.75
N GLY A 44 -5.43 -7.82 6.99
CA GLY A 44 -4.59 -7.71 5.82
C GLY A 44 -3.10 -7.87 6.18
N PHE A 45 -2.26 -8.08 5.17
CA PHE A 45 -0.81 -7.95 5.27
C PHE A 45 -0.16 -8.59 6.51
N PRO A 46 -0.42 -9.88 6.79
CA PRO A 46 -0.01 -10.52 8.06
C PRO A 46 1.52 -10.55 8.25
N ALA A 47 2.29 -10.49 7.16
CA ALA A 47 3.75 -10.57 7.17
C ALA A 47 4.45 -9.28 6.73
N LEU A 48 3.72 -8.18 6.47
CA LEU A 48 4.30 -6.97 5.91
C LEU A 48 5.13 -6.23 6.96
N ARG A 49 6.39 -5.94 6.60
CA ARG A 49 7.36 -5.25 7.47
C ARG A 49 7.77 -3.90 6.91
N VAL A 50 7.74 -3.72 5.59
CA VAL A 50 8.12 -2.46 4.93
C VAL A 50 7.06 -2.06 3.91
N LEU A 51 6.53 -0.85 4.04
CA LEU A 51 5.62 -0.23 3.09
C LEU A 51 6.20 1.11 2.60
N LYS A 52 6.29 1.28 1.28
CA LYS A 52 6.70 2.55 0.66
C LYS A 52 5.64 3.01 -0.33
N LEU A 53 5.12 4.23 -0.13
CA LEU A 53 4.14 4.90 -0.97
C LEU A 53 4.76 6.19 -1.52
N TRP A 54 5.28 6.15 -2.76
CA TRP A 54 5.99 7.29 -3.34
C TRP A 54 5.40 7.75 -4.67
N MET A 55 5.26 9.07 -4.84
CA MET A 55 4.76 9.69 -6.07
C MET A 55 3.39 9.11 -6.48
N LEU A 56 2.49 8.98 -5.50
CA LEU A 56 1.08 8.65 -5.69
C LEU A 56 0.31 9.97 -5.62
N GLU A 57 0.48 10.80 -6.64
CA GLU A 57 0.09 12.22 -6.65
C GLU A 57 -1.42 12.44 -6.44
N GLU A 58 -2.25 11.46 -6.81
CA GLU A 58 -3.71 11.55 -6.66
C GLU A 58 -4.20 11.06 -5.29
N LEU A 59 -3.37 10.37 -4.51
CA LEU A 59 -3.77 9.77 -3.23
C LEU A 59 -3.96 10.88 -2.19
N GLU A 60 -5.20 11.10 -1.76
CA GLU A 60 -5.60 12.11 -0.78
C GLU A 60 -5.88 11.50 0.60
N LYS A 61 -6.26 10.21 0.65
CA LYS A 61 -6.63 9.53 1.90
C LYS A 61 -6.17 8.09 1.93
N TRP A 62 -5.57 7.70 3.04
CA TRP A 62 -5.17 6.33 3.29
C TRP A 62 -5.68 5.87 4.65
N THR A 63 -6.56 4.87 4.64
CA THR A 63 -7.20 4.30 5.83
C THR A 63 -6.55 2.97 6.18
N VAL A 64 -6.15 2.81 7.44
CA VAL A 64 -5.61 1.55 7.95
C VAL A 64 -6.55 1.06 9.05
N GLN A 65 -7.23 -0.06 8.83
CA GLN A 65 -8.08 -0.66 9.85
C GLN A 65 -7.23 -1.31 10.96
N GLU A 66 -7.84 -1.58 12.11
CA GLU A 66 -7.20 -2.27 13.22
C GLU A 66 -6.66 -3.64 12.77
N ASP A 67 -5.47 -4.00 13.27
CA ASP A 67 -4.75 -5.24 12.96
C ASP A 67 -4.44 -5.48 11.47
N SER A 68 -4.47 -4.45 10.63
CA SER A 68 -4.22 -4.61 9.18
C SER A 68 -2.77 -4.86 8.80
N MET A 69 -1.79 -4.52 9.65
CA MET A 69 -0.35 -4.66 9.37
C MET A 69 0.43 -4.85 10.68
N PRO A 70 0.20 -5.95 11.43
CA PRO A 70 0.69 -6.10 12.81
C PRO A 70 2.22 -6.16 12.93
N LEU A 71 2.94 -6.44 11.83
CA LEU A 71 4.40 -6.58 11.82
C LEU A 71 5.12 -5.42 11.13
N LEU A 72 4.43 -4.32 10.82
CA LEU A 72 5.00 -3.18 10.11
C LEU A 72 6.13 -2.55 10.94
N ARG A 73 7.28 -2.35 10.31
CA ARG A 73 8.49 -1.76 10.93
C ARG A 73 8.93 -0.47 10.27
N GLU A 74 8.70 -0.35 8.96
CA GLU A 74 9.08 0.81 8.17
C GLU A 74 7.89 1.23 7.30
N LEU A 75 7.57 2.52 7.40
CA LEU A 75 6.58 3.18 6.58
C LEU A 75 7.22 4.44 6.00
N GLU A 76 7.21 4.56 4.68
CA GLU A 76 7.64 5.78 4.00
C GLU A 76 6.56 6.27 3.06
N ILE A 77 6.17 7.53 3.22
CA ILE A 77 5.23 8.24 2.35
C ILE A 77 5.96 9.47 1.81
N ARG A 78 6.04 9.61 0.48
CA ARG A 78 6.77 10.70 -0.17
C ARG A 78 6.04 11.15 -1.43
N CYS A 79 5.83 12.46 -1.58
CA CYS A 79 5.16 13.03 -2.76
C CYS A 79 3.79 12.37 -3.01
N CYS A 80 2.99 12.24 -1.96
CA CYS A 80 1.55 11.94 -2.02
C CYS A 80 0.80 13.20 -1.57
N ASN A 81 -0.49 13.31 -1.94
CA ASN A 81 -1.35 14.43 -1.54
C ASN A 81 -1.99 14.22 -0.15
#